data_AF-A0A8U0Q6W3-F1
#
_entry.id   AF-A0A8U0Q6W3-F1
#
_cell.length_a   1.000
_cell.length_b   1.000
_cell.length_c   1.000
_cell.angle_alpha   90.00
_cell.angle_beta   90.00
_cell.angle_gamma   90.00
#
_symmetry.space_group_name_H-M   'P 1'
#
loop_
_entity.id
_entity.type
_entity.pdbx_description
1 polymer ?
#
loop_
_entity_poly.entity_id
_entity_poly.type
_entity_poly.pdbx_seq_one_letter_code
_entity_poly.pdbx_strand_id
1 'polypeptide(L)'
;MDCSKLLTTDQYDQIRVYSSSDWSTPQQIIRHPHRQFQHLTPIKASWHPLYDLMVVGRYPDERVCPGALRTIDIYDANTGELACQLLDPNAPGIISVNKFNPMGDVLGSGMGVNILVWNRGETSAGKQQRGELQQEAGVQVGRGQRRRRGETRRGEDEDDIGKLKKKLSSSSVTRTRTSRDKQHNSQTQKGPNK
;
A
#
# COMPACT_ATOMS: atom_id res chain seq x y z
N MET A 1 26.08 -0.95 -2.44
CA MET A 1 26.55 -0.03 -3.50
C MET A 1 28.01 0.35 -3.26
N ASP A 2 28.69 0.77 -4.32
CA ASP A 2 30.08 1.26 -4.37
C ASP A 2 30.19 2.80 -4.26
N CYS A 3 29.06 3.50 -4.23
CA CYS A 3 28.93 4.97 -4.27
C CYS A 3 29.44 5.62 -5.56
N SER A 4 29.54 4.87 -6.68
CA SER A 4 30.01 5.40 -7.97
C SER A 4 28.95 6.18 -8.77
N LYS A 5 27.68 6.16 -8.35
CA LYS A 5 26.54 6.72 -9.09
C LYS A 5 25.71 7.68 -8.25
N LEU A 6 25.23 8.77 -8.86
CA LEU A 6 24.28 9.72 -8.28
C LEU A 6 22.91 9.55 -8.93
N LEU A 7 21.87 9.37 -8.11
CA LEU A 7 20.48 9.35 -8.53
C LEU A 7 19.83 10.71 -8.24
N THR A 8 19.13 11.27 -9.21
CA THR A 8 18.34 12.49 -9.05
C THR A 8 16.90 12.28 -9.53
N THR A 9 15.99 13.07 -8.98
CA THR A 9 14.55 13.09 -9.29
C THR A 9 14.18 14.57 -9.42
N ASP A 10 13.57 14.97 -10.53
CA ASP A 10 13.12 16.35 -10.72
C ASP A 10 11.74 16.60 -10.10
N GLN A 11 11.05 17.66 -10.52
CA GLN A 11 9.72 18.00 -10.01
C GLN A 11 8.61 17.78 -11.06
N TYR A 12 8.89 17.03 -12.13
CA TYR A 12 7.97 16.85 -13.25
C TYR A 12 7.93 15.41 -13.78
N ASP A 13 8.97 14.99 -14.52
CA ASP A 13 8.96 13.70 -15.22
C ASP A 13 10.32 13.02 -15.42
N GLN A 14 11.43 13.56 -14.88
CA GLN A 14 12.78 13.00 -15.14
C GLN A 14 13.45 12.45 -13.88
N ILE A 15 13.87 11.19 -13.97
CA ILE A 15 14.82 10.57 -13.06
C ILE A 15 16.13 10.42 -13.82
N ARG A 16 17.26 10.83 -13.24
CA ARG A 16 18.56 10.76 -13.91
C ARG A 16 19.59 10.03 -13.06
N VAL A 17 20.43 9.24 -13.73
CA VAL A 17 21.61 8.60 -13.15
C VAL A 17 22.84 9.28 -13.74
N TYR A 18 23.77 9.69 -12.90
CA TYR A 18 25.10 10.18 -13.29
C TYR A 18 26.16 9.22 -12.72
N SER A 19 27.34 9.15 -13.35
CA SER A 19 28.42 8.23 -13.00
C SER A 19 29.70 8.98 -12.62
N SER A 20 30.47 8.43 -11.70
CA SER A 20 31.83 8.90 -11.36
C SER A 20 32.83 8.89 -12.52
N SER A 21 32.52 8.19 -13.63
CA SER A 21 33.30 8.25 -14.87
C SER A 21 33.08 9.55 -15.66
N ASP A 22 31.89 10.16 -15.58
CA ASP A 22 31.57 11.49 -16.11
C ASP A 22 30.35 12.06 -15.37
N TRP A 23 30.57 13.15 -14.63
CA TRP A 23 29.50 13.90 -13.97
C TRP A 23 28.87 14.99 -14.86
N SER A 24 29.46 15.29 -16.04
CA SER A 24 28.97 16.36 -16.92
C SER A 24 27.72 15.95 -17.71
N THR A 25 27.61 14.67 -18.07
CA THR A 25 26.42 14.10 -18.71
C THR A 25 25.75 13.03 -17.84
N PRO A 26 24.41 12.91 -17.85
CA PRO A 26 23.73 11.80 -17.21
C PRO A 26 23.92 10.52 -18.03
N GLN A 27 24.34 9.44 -17.36
CA GLN A 27 24.41 8.09 -17.95
C GLN A 27 23.02 7.58 -18.36
N GLN A 28 21.97 7.93 -17.61
CA GLN A 28 20.58 7.59 -17.93
C GLN A 28 19.62 8.75 -17.65
N ILE A 29 18.59 8.89 -18.49
CA ILE A 29 17.45 9.81 -18.29
C ILE A 29 16.15 8.99 -18.48
N ILE A 30 15.52 8.62 -17.37
CA ILE A 30 14.28 7.84 -17.36
C ILE A 30 13.11 8.81 -17.27
N ARG A 31 12.18 8.73 -18.24
CA ARG A 31 10.91 9.47 -18.21
C ARG A 31 9.87 8.69 -17.40
N HIS A 32 9.56 9.20 -16.22
CA HIS A 32 8.63 8.59 -15.26
C HIS A 32 7.74 9.71 -14.69
N PRO A 33 6.40 9.62 -14.73
CA PRO A 33 5.56 10.75 -14.31
C PRO A 33 5.49 10.84 -12.77
N HIS A 34 6.03 11.93 -12.20
CA HIS A 34 6.11 12.12 -10.74
C HIS A 34 5.97 13.60 -10.32
N ARG A 35 5.19 14.38 -11.09
CA ARG A 35 5.12 15.83 -10.96
C ARG A 35 4.79 16.32 -9.53
N GLN A 36 5.44 17.40 -9.14
CA GLN A 36 5.16 18.07 -7.87
C GLN A 36 3.71 18.56 -7.81
N PHE A 37 3.13 18.54 -6.60
CA PHE A 37 1.80 19.06 -6.33
C PHE A 37 1.75 19.65 -4.91
N GLN A 38 0.98 20.71 -4.72
CA GLN A 38 0.81 21.32 -3.39
C GLN A 38 0.13 20.33 -2.44
N HIS A 39 0.56 20.29 -1.18
CA HIS A 39 0.13 19.32 -0.16
C HIS A 39 0.50 17.85 -0.41
N LEU A 40 1.19 17.52 -1.52
CA LEU A 40 1.83 16.22 -1.68
C LEU A 40 3.27 16.28 -1.14
N THR A 41 3.70 15.24 -0.42
CA THR A 41 5.13 15.01 -0.14
C THR A 41 5.88 14.83 -1.48
N PRO A 42 6.93 15.62 -1.77
CA PRO A 42 7.66 15.52 -3.03
C PRO A 42 8.14 14.10 -3.29
N ILE A 43 7.87 13.59 -4.50
CA ILE A 43 8.27 12.24 -4.88
C ILE A 43 9.79 12.17 -5.00
N LYS A 44 10.38 11.07 -4.51
CA LYS A 44 11.82 10.80 -4.60
C LYS A 44 12.06 9.36 -5.02
N ALA A 45 12.87 9.16 -6.04
CA ALA A 45 13.45 7.85 -6.31
C ALA A 45 14.50 7.53 -5.22
N SER A 46 14.68 6.25 -4.90
CA SER A 46 15.77 5.80 -4.01
C SER A 46 16.41 4.51 -4.51
N TRP A 47 17.62 4.24 -4.05
CA TRP A 47 18.40 3.05 -4.41
C TRP A 47 17.99 1.80 -3.62
N HIS A 48 18.03 0.65 -4.28
CA HIS A 48 18.15 -0.64 -3.62
C HIS A 48 19.57 -0.79 -3.01
N PRO A 49 19.73 -1.30 -1.77
CA PRO A 49 21.03 -1.33 -1.10
C PRO A 49 22.10 -2.20 -1.79
N LEU A 50 21.67 -3.34 -2.36
CA LEU A 50 22.55 -4.40 -2.87
C LEU A 50 22.68 -4.43 -4.41
N TYR A 51 21.84 -3.73 -5.15
CA TYR A 51 21.73 -3.84 -6.62
C TYR A 51 21.58 -2.46 -7.25
N ASP A 52 21.92 -2.32 -8.53
CA ASP A 52 21.67 -1.14 -9.36
C ASP A 52 20.19 -0.97 -9.75
N LEU A 53 19.28 -1.22 -8.80
CA LEU A 53 17.85 -0.99 -8.97
C LEU A 53 17.46 0.29 -8.25
N MET A 54 16.61 1.10 -8.89
CA MET A 54 15.98 2.26 -8.26
C MET A 54 14.48 2.05 -8.11
N VAL A 55 13.90 2.61 -7.04
CA VAL A 55 12.46 2.52 -6.73
C VAL A 55 11.84 3.92 -6.61
N VAL A 56 10.70 4.14 -7.27
CA VAL A 56 10.00 5.43 -7.31
C VAL A 56 8.49 5.23 -7.31
N GLY A 57 7.71 6.19 -6.83
CA GLY A 57 6.24 6.12 -6.82
C GLY A 57 5.63 6.98 -7.91
N ARG A 58 4.68 6.42 -8.67
CA ARG A 58 4.10 7.04 -9.87
C ARG A 58 3.01 8.06 -9.51
N TYR A 59 3.09 9.25 -10.11
CA TYR A 59 1.99 10.21 -10.19
C TYR A 59 1.47 10.24 -11.64
N PRO A 60 0.37 9.52 -11.95
CA PRO A 60 -0.26 9.58 -13.27
C PRO A 60 -0.64 11.00 -13.68
N ASP A 61 -0.23 11.42 -14.88
CA ASP A 61 -0.78 12.59 -15.56
C ASP A 61 -1.66 12.15 -16.72
N GLU A 62 -2.97 12.31 -16.58
CA GLU A 62 -3.99 11.99 -17.58
C GLU A 62 -3.77 12.72 -18.93
N ARG A 63 -2.94 13.76 -18.96
CA ARG A 63 -2.57 14.50 -20.19
C ARG A 63 -1.45 13.82 -20.98
N VAL A 64 -0.71 12.90 -20.36
CA VAL A 64 0.51 12.28 -20.90
C VAL A 64 0.34 10.75 -21.00
N CYS A 65 -0.27 10.13 -19.98
CA CYS A 65 -0.55 8.70 -19.93
C CYS A 65 -1.97 8.47 -19.35
N PRO A 66 -3.03 8.61 -20.17
CA PRO A 66 -4.41 8.42 -19.72
C PRO A 66 -4.63 7.04 -19.07
N GLY A 67 -5.30 7.01 -17.92
CA GLY A 67 -5.60 5.78 -17.18
C GLY A 67 -4.39 5.05 -16.57
N ALA A 68 -3.20 5.67 -16.53
CA ALA A 68 -2.04 5.07 -15.88
C ALA A 68 -2.28 4.89 -14.37
N LEU A 69 -1.81 3.76 -13.83
CA LEU A 69 -2.06 3.36 -12.44
C LEU A 69 -1.06 3.99 -11.46
N ARG A 70 -1.46 4.07 -10.18
CA ARG A 70 -0.66 4.62 -9.07
C ARG A 70 0.27 3.54 -8.49
N THR A 71 1.24 3.14 -9.29
CA THR A 71 2.21 2.09 -8.97
C THR A 71 3.39 2.60 -8.15
N ILE A 72 4.11 1.66 -7.53
CA ILE A 72 5.55 1.84 -7.29
C ILE A 72 6.26 1.18 -8.48
N ASP A 73 7.14 1.91 -9.14
CA ASP A 73 7.94 1.41 -10.25
C ASP A 73 9.37 1.10 -9.78
N ILE A 74 9.93 0.00 -10.29
CA ILE A 74 11.33 -0.38 -10.08
C ILE A 74 12.02 -0.44 -11.45
N TYR A 75 13.09 0.34 -11.61
CA TYR A 75 13.88 0.41 -12.85
C TYR A 75 15.31 -0.13 -12.62
N ASP A 76 15.88 -0.73 -13.66
CA ASP A 76 17.32 -0.98 -13.73
C ASP A 76 18.05 0.33 -14.06
N ALA A 77 19.08 0.68 -13.29
CA ALA A 77 19.79 1.95 -13.43
C ALA A 77 20.95 1.92 -14.44
N ASN A 78 21.30 0.74 -14.95
CA ASN A 78 22.30 0.56 -16.00
C ASN A 78 21.64 0.59 -17.39
N THR A 79 20.48 -0.05 -17.57
CA THR A 79 19.73 -0.04 -18.85
C THR A 79 18.69 1.08 -18.94
N GLY A 80 18.14 1.54 -17.81
CA GLY A 80 17.03 2.49 -17.74
C GLY A 80 15.64 1.86 -17.91
N GLU A 81 15.57 0.53 -18.02
CA GLU A 81 14.32 -0.20 -18.28
C GLU A 81 13.48 -0.46 -17.02
N LEU A 82 12.17 -0.53 -17.19
CA LEU A 82 11.22 -0.84 -16.12
C LEU A 82 11.25 -2.35 -15.81
N ALA A 83 11.83 -2.74 -14.68
CA ALA A 83 11.97 -4.13 -14.27
C ALA A 83 10.65 -4.71 -13.73
N CYS A 84 9.92 -3.96 -12.89
CA CYS A 84 8.58 -4.35 -12.42
C CYS A 84 7.79 -3.17 -11.82
N GLN A 85 6.50 -3.40 -11.56
CA GLN A 85 5.60 -2.47 -10.88
C GLN A 85 4.88 -3.16 -9.72
N LEU A 86 4.73 -2.46 -8.60
CA LEU A 86 3.92 -2.89 -7.46
C LEU A 86 2.63 -2.09 -7.41
N LEU A 87 1.52 -2.77 -7.14
CA LEU A 87 0.19 -2.19 -7.00
C LEU A 87 -0.60 -3.01 -5.98
N ASP A 88 -1.30 -2.33 -5.07
CA ASP A 88 -2.29 -2.94 -4.18
C ASP A 88 -3.62 -2.17 -4.32
N PRO A 89 -4.74 -2.81 -4.72
CA PRO A 89 -6.05 -2.18 -4.77
C PRO A 89 -6.51 -1.57 -3.43
N ASN A 90 -5.98 -2.04 -2.30
CA ASN A 90 -6.26 -1.50 -0.97
C ASN A 90 -5.47 -0.22 -0.65
N ALA A 91 -4.46 0.12 -1.46
CA ALA A 91 -3.60 1.30 -1.33
C ALA A 91 -3.70 2.27 -2.54
N PRO A 92 -4.89 2.82 -2.85
CA PRO A 92 -5.13 3.62 -4.07
C PRO A 92 -4.58 5.06 -4.02
N GLY A 93 -3.74 5.40 -3.05
CA GLY A 93 -3.16 6.74 -2.89
C GLY A 93 -1.98 7.01 -3.83
N ILE A 94 -1.44 8.23 -3.78
CA ILE A 94 -0.12 8.51 -4.36
C ILE A 94 0.93 8.10 -3.32
N ILE A 95 1.89 7.28 -3.75
CA ILE A 95 2.97 6.78 -2.91
C ILE A 95 4.18 7.68 -3.15
N SER A 96 4.50 8.58 -2.21
CA SER A 96 5.49 9.64 -2.43
C SER A 96 6.93 9.19 -2.20
N VAL A 97 7.15 8.36 -1.18
CA VAL A 97 8.49 7.92 -0.77
C VAL A 97 8.52 6.40 -0.68
N ASN A 98 9.59 5.81 -1.20
CA ASN A 98 9.82 4.38 -1.25
C ASN A 98 11.28 4.13 -0.87
N LYS A 99 11.54 3.23 0.10
CA LYS A 99 12.90 2.96 0.58
C LYS A 99 13.03 1.54 1.12
N PHE A 100 13.96 0.77 0.57
CA PHE A 100 14.25 -0.59 1.03
C PHE A 100 14.90 -0.59 2.42
N ASN A 101 14.63 -1.63 3.22
CA ASN A 101 15.42 -1.95 4.40
C ASN A 101 16.90 -2.25 3.99
N PRO A 102 17.87 -2.35 4.93
CA PRO A 102 19.27 -2.59 4.57
C PRO A 102 19.54 -3.93 3.86
N MET A 103 18.63 -4.91 3.97
CA MET A 103 18.76 -6.24 3.36
C MET A 103 18.20 -6.31 1.94
N GLY A 104 17.34 -5.38 1.53
CA GLY A 104 16.71 -5.34 0.20
C GLY A 104 15.44 -6.19 0.03
N ASP A 105 15.08 -7.00 1.03
CA ASP A 105 13.93 -7.92 0.98
C ASP A 105 12.59 -7.28 1.37
N VAL A 106 12.61 -6.14 2.07
CA VAL A 106 11.41 -5.40 2.50
C VAL A 106 11.47 -3.95 2.04
N LEU A 107 10.39 -3.49 1.40
CA LEU A 107 10.21 -2.09 0.98
C LEU A 107 9.27 -1.37 1.95
N GLY A 108 9.71 -0.24 2.52
CA GLY A 108 8.84 0.69 3.23
C GLY A 108 8.41 1.83 2.32
N SER A 109 7.11 2.18 2.35
CA SER A 109 6.55 3.25 1.51
C SER A 109 5.64 4.20 2.29
N GLY A 110 5.64 5.49 1.92
CA GLY A 110 4.75 6.52 2.47
C GLY A 110 3.67 6.94 1.48
N MET A 111 2.40 6.78 1.87
CA MET A 111 1.21 7.07 1.07
C MET A 111 0.30 8.06 1.79
N GLY A 112 0.60 9.35 1.67
CA GLY A 112 -0.05 10.41 2.44
C GLY A 112 0.21 10.24 3.94
N VAL A 113 -0.86 9.99 4.72
CA VAL A 113 -0.77 9.71 6.17
C VAL A 113 -0.49 8.23 6.50
N ASN A 114 -0.44 7.35 5.50
CA ASN A 114 -0.30 5.90 5.69
C ASN A 114 1.15 5.46 5.44
N ILE A 115 1.59 4.44 6.19
CA ILE A 115 2.83 3.71 5.93
C ILE A 115 2.46 2.33 5.40
N LEU A 116 3.07 1.93 4.29
CA LEU A 116 2.93 0.60 3.70
C LEU A 116 4.24 -0.17 3.89
N VAL A 117 4.15 -1.48 4.08
CA VAL A 117 5.29 -2.40 4.17
C VAL A 117 5.07 -3.53 3.18
N TRP A 118 5.85 -3.54 2.11
CA TRP A 118 5.82 -4.59 1.10
C TRP A 118 6.89 -5.62 1.46
N ASN A 119 6.46 -6.87 1.61
CA ASN A 119 7.33 -8.02 1.82
C ASN A 119 6.89 -9.12 0.85
N ARG A 120 7.81 -10.03 0.52
CA ARG A 120 7.45 -11.27 -0.18
C ARG A 120 6.54 -12.10 0.74
N GLY A 121 5.26 -12.19 0.39
CA GLY A 121 4.31 -13.00 1.15
C GLY A 121 4.72 -14.47 1.22
N GLU A 122 4.43 -15.12 2.35
CA GLU A 122 4.52 -16.58 2.46
C GLU A 122 3.55 -17.23 1.48
N THR A 123 4.06 -17.61 0.29
CA THR A 123 3.39 -18.61 -0.54
C THR A 123 3.32 -19.91 0.27
N SER A 124 2.17 -20.58 0.24
CA SER A 124 1.75 -21.58 1.24
C SER A 124 2.59 -22.88 1.30
N ALA A 125 3.70 -22.96 0.56
CA ALA A 125 4.58 -24.12 0.43
C ALA A 125 5.27 -24.58 1.73
N GLY A 126 5.18 -23.81 2.82
CA GLY A 126 5.72 -24.17 4.14
C GLY A 126 4.71 -24.70 5.17
N LYS A 127 3.39 -24.63 4.90
CA LYS A 127 2.37 -24.73 5.96
C LYS A 127 2.03 -26.15 6.50
N GLN A 128 2.80 -27.18 6.14
CA GLN A 128 2.55 -28.56 6.59
C GLN A 128 3.51 -29.07 7.69
N GLN A 129 4.77 -28.65 7.75
CA GLN A 129 5.79 -29.31 8.61
C GLN A 129 5.80 -28.89 10.10
N ARG A 130 4.77 -28.20 10.60
CA ARG A 130 4.65 -27.83 12.04
C ARG A 130 3.45 -28.45 12.76
N GLY A 131 2.77 -29.42 12.13
CA GLY A 131 1.60 -30.11 12.70
C GLY A 131 1.88 -31.49 13.30
N GLU A 132 2.87 -32.24 12.80
CA GLU A 132 2.87 -33.72 12.88
C GLU A 132 3.92 -34.32 13.84
N LEU A 133 4.59 -33.51 14.67
CA LEU A 133 5.58 -33.98 15.66
C LEU A 133 5.10 -33.91 17.12
N GLN A 134 3.80 -34.16 17.36
CA GLN A 134 3.24 -34.19 18.73
C GLN A 134 2.09 -35.20 18.91
N GLN A 135 2.06 -36.30 18.15
CA GLN A 135 1.02 -37.33 18.31
C GLN A 135 1.50 -38.79 18.20
N GLU A 136 2.74 -39.09 18.58
CA GLU A 136 3.16 -40.48 18.79
C GLU A 136 4.14 -40.65 19.96
N ALA A 137 3.59 -40.83 21.17
CA ALA A 137 4.33 -41.13 22.39
C ALA A 137 3.48 -41.98 23.37
N GLY A 138 2.67 -42.91 22.84
CA GLY A 138 1.71 -43.71 23.60
C GLY A 138 2.21 -45.10 23.97
N VAL A 139 3.00 -45.24 25.04
CA VAL A 139 3.36 -46.55 25.62
C VAL A 139 3.06 -46.57 27.12
N GLN A 140 2.16 -47.44 27.56
CA GLN A 140 1.79 -47.61 28.96
C GLN A 140 2.58 -48.77 29.61
N VAL A 141 3.30 -48.51 30.70
CA VAL A 141 3.70 -49.54 31.68
C VAL A 141 3.77 -48.95 33.10
N GLY A 142 3.22 -49.66 34.11
CA GLY A 142 3.86 -49.67 35.44
C GLY A 142 3.25 -48.84 36.59
N ARG A 143 2.15 -49.33 37.17
CA ARG A 143 1.84 -49.38 38.64
C ARG A 143 2.36 -48.25 39.57
N GLY A 144 1.43 -47.50 40.19
CA GLY A 144 1.69 -46.74 41.43
C GLY A 144 0.41 -46.39 42.20
N GLN A 145 0.33 -46.69 43.51
CA GLN A 145 -0.84 -46.41 44.34
C GLN A 145 -0.74 -45.07 45.09
N ARG A 146 -1.82 -44.29 45.14
CA ARG A 146 -2.39 -43.85 46.43
C ARG A 146 -3.84 -43.37 46.34
N ARG A 147 -4.60 -43.60 47.41
CA ARG A 147 -5.99 -43.14 47.60
C ARG A 147 -6.04 -41.73 48.20
N ARG A 148 -7.04 -40.93 47.83
CA ARG A 148 -7.85 -40.14 48.78
C ARG A 148 -9.30 -40.04 48.31
N ARG A 149 -10.20 -39.63 49.21
CA ARG A 149 -11.67 -39.82 49.15
C ARG A 149 -12.35 -38.49 49.49
N GLY A 150 -13.60 -38.31 49.06
CA GLY A 150 -14.43 -37.15 49.39
C GLY A 150 -14.92 -36.38 48.15
N GLU A 151 -16.19 -36.04 47.92
CA GLU A 151 -17.54 -36.64 48.13
C GLU A 151 -18.55 -35.53 47.73
N THR A 152 -19.83 -35.86 47.51
CA THR A 152 -20.81 -35.11 46.70
C THR A 152 -21.59 -33.97 47.37
N ARG A 153 -22.16 -33.05 46.55
CA ARG A 153 -23.54 -32.46 46.51
C ARG A 153 -23.56 -31.27 45.50
N ARG A 154 -24.60 -30.81 44.78
CA ARG A 154 -26.08 -30.99 44.59
C ARG A 154 -26.84 -29.64 44.76
N GLY A 155 -27.87 -29.40 43.95
CA GLY A 155 -28.65 -28.13 43.78
C GLY A 155 -28.47 -27.56 42.35
N GLU A 156 -29.46 -27.29 41.48
CA GLU A 156 -30.93 -27.01 41.57
C GLU A 156 -31.20 -25.56 42.07
N ASP A 157 -32.04 -24.68 41.49
CA ASP A 157 -32.99 -24.66 40.32
C ASP A 157 -32.51 -23.65 39.20
N GLU A 158 -33.07 -23.32 38.02
CA GLU A 158 -34.37 -23.40 37.27
C GLU A 158 -35.47 -22.34 37.60
N ASP A 159 -36.16 -21.61 36.69
CA ASP A 159 -36.09 -21.45 35.19
C ASP A 159 -35.64 -20.01 34.74
N ASP A 160 -36.36 -19.04 34.12
CA ASP A 160 -37.77 -18.77 33.72
C ASP A 160 -37.84 -17.94 32.39
N ILE A 161 -39.03 -17.73 31.81
CA ILE A 161 -39.32 -17.37 30.41
C ILE A 161 -39.42 -15.85 30.13
N GLY A 162 -38.82 -15.39 29.01
CA GLY A 162 -38.90 -14.00 28.52
C GLY A 162 -39.10 -13.83 26.99
N LYS A 163 -40.23 -14.28 26.42
CA LYS A 163 -40.53 -14.16 24.97
C LYS A 163 -40.84 -12.72 24.53
N LEU A 164 -40.24 -12.23 23.44
CA LEU A 164 -40.90 -11.26 22.55
C LEU A 164 -40.51 -11.46 21.06
N LYS A 165 -41.49 -11.29 20.16
CA LYS A 165 -41.35 -11.34 18.68
C LYS A 165 -41.76 -9.99 18.06
N LYS A 166 -41.59 -9.86 16.72
CA LYS A 166 -42.23 -8.92 15.76
C LYS A 166 -41.21 -7.90 15.19
N LYS A 167 -40.62 -8.10 13.99
CA LYS A 167 -41.15 -8.06 12.59
C LYS A 167 -40.98 -6.69 11.90
N LEU A 168 -40.22 -6.69 10.80
CA LEU A 168 -40.46 -6.02 9.51
C LEU A 168 -40.50 -4.47 9.38
N SER A 169 -39.40 -3.94 8.81
CA SER A 169 -39.31 -3.13 7.57
C SER A 169 -40.29 -1.96 7.25
N SER A 170 -39.72 -0.75 7.15
CA SER A 170 -39.93 0.26 6.07
C SER A 170 -38.99 1.45 6.35
N SER A 171 -38.15 2.00 5.46
CA SER A 171 -38.34 2.51 4.08
C SER A 171 -39.14 3.83 4.00
N SER A 172 -38.50 4.94 4.35
CA SER A 172 -39.00 6.30 4.11
C SER A 172 -38.38 6.92 2.85
N VAL A 173 -39.16 7.03 1.77
CA VAL A 173 -38.81 7.85 0.60
C VAL A 173 -39.46 9.22 0.75
N THR A 174 -38.67 10.30 0.64
CA THR A 174 -39.22 11.66 0.53
C THR A 174 -38.64 12.35 -0.70
N ARG A 175 -39.48 12.55 -1.71
CA ARG A 175 -39.20 13.32 -2.93
C ARG A 175 -40.03 14.61 -2.89
N THR A 176 -39.38 15.77 -2.82
CA THR A 176 -39.81 17.03 -3.47
C THR A 176 -38.74 18.11 -3.33
N ARG A 177 -38.77 19.26 -4.05
CA ARG A 177 -38.78 19.52 -5.51
C ARG A 177 -38.72 21.05 -5.70
N THR A 178 -37.82 21.58 -6.56
CA THR A 178 -37.86 22.96 -7.15
C THR A 178 -37.80 24.15 -6.15
N SER A 179 -37.42 25.40 -6.48
CA SER A 179 -37.05 26.13 -7.72
C SER A 179 -35.78 26.98 -7.47
N ARG A 180 -34.86 27.22 -8.42
CA ARG A 180 -34.85 28.31 -9.44
C ARG A 180 -35.22 29.73 -8.97
N ASP A 181 -34.22 30.63 -8.88
CA ASP A 181 -34.13 31.86 -9.68
C ASP A 181 -32.70 32.47 -9.57
N LYS A 182 -32.02 32.79 -10.70
CA LYS A 182 -31.86 34.10 -11.38
C LYS A 182 -30.96 35.14 -10.67
N GLN A 183 -29.76 35.37 -11.23
CA GLN A 183 -29.02 36.65 -11.35
C GLN A 183 -27.64 36.35 -12.02
N HIS A 184 -26.95 37.24 -12.72
CA HIS A 184 -27.32 38.52 -13.36
C HIS A 184 -26.51 38.68 -14.66
N ASN A 185 -26.97 39.53 -15.59
CA ASN A 185 -26.22 39.90 -16.81
C ASN A 185 -24.98 40.74 -16.48
N SER A 186 -23.89 40.58 -17.23
CA SER A 186 -22.79 41.56 -17.28
C SER A 186 -22.23 41.68 -18.69
N GLN A 187 -22.16 42.91 -19.18
CA GLN A 187 -21.82 43.27 -20.56
C GLN A 187 -20.56 44.14 -20.55
N THR A 188 -19.53 43.76 -21.31
CA THR A 188 -18.27 44.53 -21.42
C THR A 188 -18.01 44.94 -22.88
N GLN A 189 -17.29 46.05 -23.04
CA GLN A 189 -17.37 46.89 -24.24
C GLN A 189 -16.24 46.64 -25.23
N LYS A 190 -16.46 47.00 -26.50
CA LYS A 190 -15.39 47.19 -27.48
C LYS A 190 -14.60 48.47 -27.12
N GLY A 191 -13.27 48.35 -27.04
CA GLY A 191 -12.35 49.47 -27.22
C GLY A 191 -11.65 49.34 -28.58
N PRO A 192 -11.45 50.43 -29.36
CA PRO A 192 -10.67 50.39 -30.58
C PRO A 192 -9.16 50.45 -30.26
N ASN A 193 -8.33 50.03 -31.20
CA ASN A 193 -6.93 50.49 -31.26
C ASN A 193 -6.49 50.68 -32.71
N LYS A 194 -5.39 51.40 -32.88
CA LYS A 194 -4.88 51.92 -34.16
C LYS A 194 -4.22 50.84 -35.04
#